data_AF-A0A176YVP3-F1
#
_entry.id   AF-A0A176YVP3-F1
#
_cell.length_a   1.000
_cell.length_b   1.000
_cell.length_c   1.000
_cell.angle_alpha   90.00
_cell.angle_beta   90.00
_cell.angle_gamma   90.00
#
_symmetry.space_group_name_H-M   'P 1'
#
loop_
_entity.id
_entity.type
_entity.pdbx_description
1 polymer ?
#
loop_
_entity_poly.entity_id
_entity_poly.type
_entity_poly.pdbx_seq_one_letter_code
_entity_poly.pdbx_strand_id
1 'polypeptide(L)'
;MQPVVVENETELRALIRARISELGTTYSEVERYAGLTDSAVAKLMAPSRIRGFGNRSLPLLLQALALGIARVEFIEDRTRAAKVRGRLAPRRRKASPRPPVHECIAEDFRQGNLFGSNTEDCAWRKHRKG
;
A
#
# COMPACT_ATOMS: atom_id res chain seq x y z
N MET A 1 -13.42 -16.80 4.37
CA MET A 1 -12.15 -17.55 4.24
C MET A 1 -11.28 -17.25 5.46
N GLN A 2 -10.68 -18.25 6.10
CA GLN A 2 -9.72 -18.06 7.20
C GLN A 2 -8.32 -17.72 6.65
N PRO A 3 -7.42 -17.10 7.44
CA PRO A 3 -6.04 -16.89 7.02
C PRO A 3 -5.32 -18.22 6.76
N VAL A 4 -4.60 -18.30 5.63
CA VAL A 4 -3.82 -19.48 5.22
C VAL A 4 -2.37 -19.07 5.02
N VAL A 5 -1.44 -19.88 5.53
CA VAL A 5 -0.01 -19.72 5.28
C VAL A 5 0.33 -20.32 3.91
N VAL A 6 1.08 -19.58 3.11
CA VAL A 6 1.48 -19.96 1.76
C VAL A 6 2.99 -19.87 1.66
N GLU A 7 3.66 -20.99 1.39
CA GLU A 7 5.13 -21.08 1.37
C GLU A 7 5.69 -20.99 -0.05
N ASN A 8 4.90 -21.38 -1.06
CA ASN A 8 5.36 -21.45 -2.45
C ASN A 8 4.32 -20.93 -3.46
N GLU A 9 4.77 -20.68 -4.69
CA GLU A 9 3.92 -20.14 -5.76
C GLU A 9 2.79 -21.12 -6.15
N THR A 10 3.01 -22.43 -6.01
CA THR A 10 2.01 -23.46 -6.33
C THR A 10 0.84 -23.44 -5.36
N GLU A 11 1.10 -23.31 -4.06
CA GLU A 11 0.08 -23.11 -3.03
C GLU A 11 -0.69 -21.82 -3.25
N LEU A 12 0.01 -20.74 -3.61
CA LEU A 12 -0.65 -19.46 -3.93
C LEU A 12 -1.65 -19.61 -5.09
N ARG A 13 -1.25 -20.31 -6.16
CA ARG A 13 -2.14 -20.59 -7.30
C ARG A 13 -3.33 -21.45 -6.88
N ALA A 14 -3.10 -22.50 -6.08
CA ALA A 14 -4.16 -23.37 -5.60
C ALA A 14 -5.19 -22.60 -4.76
N LEU A 15 -4.72 -21.75 -3.85
CA LEU A 15 -5.58 -20.89 -3.02
C LEU A 15 -6.43 -19.94 -3.87
N ILE A 16 -5.82 -19.29 -4.86
CA ILE A 16 -6.53 -18.39 -5.77
C ILE A 16 -7.61 -19.14 -6.56
N ARG A 17 -7.28 -20.33 -7.10
CA ARG A 17 -8.27 -21.16 -7.82
C ARG A 17 -9.42 -21.58 -6.92
N ALA A 18 -9.13 -22.02 -5.69
CA ALA A 18 -10.14 -22.39 -4.72
C ALA A 18 -11.06 -21.20 -4.40
N ARG A 19 -10.50 -20.00 -4.24
CA ARG A 19 -11.28 -18.79 -4.00
C ARG A 19 -12.17 -18.41 -5.18
N ILE A 20 -11.66 -18.49 -6.40
CA ILE A 20 -12.44 -18.25 -7.62
C ILE A 20 -13.62 -19.24 -7.71
N SER A 21 -13.36 -20.52 -7.41
CA SER A 21 -14.39 -21.55 -7.36
C SER A 21 -15.41 -21.30 -6.25
N GLU A 22 -14.99 -20.85 -5.06
CA GLU A 22 -15.86 -20.50 -3.93
C GLU A 22 -16.80 -19.33 -4.30
N LEU A 23 -16.30 -18.36 -5.07
CA LEU A 23 -17.09 -17.23 -5.57
C LEU A 23 -18.00 -17.61 -6.75
N GLY A 24 -17.88 -18.82 -7.30
CA GLY A 24 -18.67 -19.27 -8.45
C GLY A 24 -18.45 -18.43 -9.72
N THR A 25 -17.27 -17.82 -9.86
CA THR A 25 -16.94 -16.92 -10.98
C THR A 25 -15.94 -17.55 -11.95
N THR A 26 -15.70 -16.89 -13.08
CA THR A 26 -14.78 -17.33 -14.13
C THR A 26 -13.53 -16.45 -14.16
N TYR A 27 -12.47 -16.94 -14.79
CA TYR A 27 -11.25 -16.14 -14.99
C TYR A 27 -11.51 -14.85 -15.79
N SER A 28 -12.41 -14.89 -16.76
CA SER A 28 -12.74 -13.71 -17.59
C SER A 28 -13.42 -12.60 -16.79
N GLU A 29 -14.33 -12.95 -15.87
CA GLU A 29 -14.98 -11.94 -15.02
C GLU A 29 -14.01 -11.35 -14.00
N VAL A 30 -13.11 -12.17 -13.45
CA VAL A 30 -12.02 -11.69 -12.57
C VAL A 30 -11.08 -10.75 -13.34
N GLU A 31 -10.73 -11.08 -14.59
CA GLU A 31 -9.91 -10.22 -15.46
C GLU A 31 -10.59 -8.87 -15.72
N ARG A 32 -11.87 -8.90 -16.10
CA ARG A 32 -12.67 -7.70 -16.34
C ARG A 32 -12.73 -6.80 -15.09
N TYR A 33 -13.02 -7.39 -13.93
CA TYR A 33 -13.11 -6.64 -12.68
C TYR A 33 -11.75 -6.06 -12.24
N ALA A 34 -10.68 -6.85 -12.39
CA ALA A 34 -9.32 -6.45 -12.03
C ALA A 34 -8.68 -5.46 -13.02
N GLY A 35 -9.32 -5.19 -14.17
CA GLY A 35 -8.74 -4.41 -15.26
C GLY A 35 -7.50 -5.08 -15.87
N LEU A 36 -7.46 -6.42 -15.88
CA LEU A 36 -6.39 -7.20 -16.49
C LEU A 36 -6.70 -7.48 -17.96
N THR A 37 -5.65 -7.68 -18.76
CA THR A 37 -5.79 -8.12 -20.15
C THR A 37 -6.42 -9.50 -20.21
N ASP A 38 -7.19 -9.76 -21.26
CA ASP A 38 -7.78 -11.07 -21.52
C ASP A 38 -6.75 -12.20 -21.44
N SER A 39 -7.18 -13.32 -20.84
CA SER A 39 -6.37 -14.52 -20.61
C SER A 39 -5.17 -14.32 -19.67
N ALA A 40 -5.03 -13.17 -19.00
CA ALA A 40 -3.96 -12.95 -18.02
C ALA A 40 -4.08 -13.90 -16.82
N VAL A 41 -5.27 -14.04 -16.25
CA VAL A 41 -5.53 -14.95 -15.12
C VAL A 41 -5.34 -16.39 -15.56
N ALA A 42 -5.79 -16.77 -16.76
CA ALA A 42 -5.53 -18.10 -17.31
C ALA A 42 -4.03 -18.43 -17.40
N LYS A 43 -3.19 -17.48 -17.83
CA LYS A 43 -1.73 -17.63 -17.91
C LYS A 43 -1.06 -17.68 -16.54
N LEU A 44 -1.58 -16.93 -15.56
CA LEU A 44 -1.11 -16.96 -14.17
C LEU A 44 -1.47 -18.28 -13.48
N MET A 45 -2.65 -18.81 -13.79
CA MET A 45 -3.19 -20.05 -13.25
C MET A 45 -2.84 -21.28 -14.08
N ALA A 46 -1.91 -21.21 -15.02
CA ALA A 46 -1.50 -22.38 -15.80
C ALA A 46 -0.79 -23.44 -14.91
N PRO A 47 -0.89 -24.74 -15.22
CA PRO A 47 -0.20 -25.79 -14.45
C PRO A 47 1.32 -25.68 -14.55
N SER A 48 1.84 -25.38 -15.74
CA SER A 48 3.21 -24.93 -15.93
C SER A 48 3.28 -23.40 -15.87
N ARG A 49 4.40 -22.85 -15.40
CA ARG A 49 4.59 -21.39 -15.28
C ARG A 49 4.72 -20.75 -16.66
N ILE A 50 3.60 -20.26 -17.21
CA ILE A 50 3.58 -19.42 -18.42
C ILE A 50 3.87 -17.96 -18.04
N ARG A 51 3.25 -17.47 -16.96
CA ARG A 51 3.46 -16.13 -16.40
C ARG A 51 3.55 -16.21 -14.87
N GLY A 52 4.43 -15.40 -14.28
CA GLY A 52 4.54 -15.25 -12.83
C GLY A 52 3.70 -14.10 -12.29
N PHE A 53 3.46 -14.12 -10.98
CA PHE A 53 2.84 -13.01 -10.26
C PHE A 53 3.81 -11.82 -10.20
N GLY A 54 3.56 -10.79 -11.01
CA GLY A 54 4.35 -9.57 -11.02
C GLY A 54 3.75 -8.50 -10.11
N ASN A 55 4.49 -7.39 -9.95
CA ASN A 55 4.14 -6.25 -9.09
C ASN A 55 2.77 -5.62 -9.40
N ARG A 56 2.26 -5.79 -10.62
CA ARG A 56 0.94 -5.29 -11.02
C ARG A 56 -0.15 -6.35 -10.96
N SER A 57 0.15 -7.58 -11.37
CA SER A 57 -0.88 -8.61 -11.49
C SER A 57 -1.31 -9.17 -10.14
N LEU A 58 -0.38 -9.35 -9.19
CA LEU A 58 -0.70 -9.90 -7.89
C LEU A 58 -1.64 -8.98 -7.07
N PRO A 59 -1.35 -7.68 -6.90
CA PRO A 59 -2.22 -6.82 -6.10
C PRO A 59 -3.63 -6.69 -6.71
N LEU A 60 -3.72 -6.53 -8.03
CA LEU A 60 -5.01 -6.42 -8.73
C LEU A 60 -5.84 -7.69 -8.59
N LEU A 61 -5.21 -8.86 -8.71
CA LEU A 61 -5.89 -10.13 -8.55
C LEU A 61 -6.37 -10.35 -7.11
N LEU A 62 -5.54 -10.04 -6.12
CA LEU A 62 -5.93 -10.14 -4.71
C LEU A 62 -7.09 -9.19 -4.39
N GLN A 63 -7.03 -7.94 -4.86
CA GLN A 63 -8.10 -6.96 -4.71
C GLN A 63 -9.41 -7.46 -5.35
N ALA A 64 -9.34 -8.01 -6.56
CA ALA A 64 -10.50 -8.55 -7.27
C ALA A 64 -11.17 -9.72 -6.54
N LEU A 65 -10.40 -10.49 -5.77
CA LEU A 65 -10.88 -11.65 -5.02
C LEU A 65 -11.19 -11.33 -3.55
N ALA A 66 -11.11 -10.05 -3.17
CA ALA A 66 -11.22 -9.58 -1.79
C ALA A 66 -10.24 -10.29 -0.83
N LEU A 67 -9.02 -10.54 -1.31
CA LEU A 67 -7.92 -11.13 -0.57
C LEU A 67 -6.87 -10.05 -0.24
N GLY A 68 -6.14 -10.25 0.85
CA GLY A 68 -5.04 -9.40 1.28
C GLY A 68 -3.89 -10.22 1.86
N ILE A 69 -2.69 -9.63 1.85
CA ILE A 69 -1.51 -10.22 2.47
C ILE A 69 -1.42 -9.70 3.91
N ALA A 70 -1.68 -10.56 4.88
CA ALA A 70 -1.64 -10.19 6.29
C ALA A 70 -0.23 -10.21 6.89
N ARG A 71 0.62 -11.15 6.46
CA ARG A 71 1.98 -11.34 6.96
C ARG A 71 2.92 -11.75 5.84
N VAL A 72 4.15 -11.22 5.87
CA VAL A 72 5.26 -11.63 5.01
C VAL A 72 6.45 -11.92 5.90
N GLU A 73 7.03 -13.11 5.77
CA GLU A 73 8.23 -13.50 6.49
C GLU A 73 9.45 -13.51 5.55
N PHE A 74 10.55 -12.93 6.01
CA PHE A 74 11.81 -12.92 5.28
C PHE A 74 12.81 -13.84 5.97
N ILE A 75 13.21 -14.90 5.28
CA ILE A 75 14.21 -15.86 5.78
C ILE A 75 15.51 -15.62 5.01
N GLU A 76 16.60 -15.33 5.74
CA GLU A 76 17.91 -15.15 5.13
C GLU A 76 18.49 -16.51 4.74
N ASP A 77 18.64 -16.76 3.43
CA ASP A 77 19.44 -17.87 2.94
C ASP A 77 20.92 -17.58 3.20
N ARG A 78 21.47 -18.25 4.22
CA ARG A 78 22.87 -18.10 4.67
C ARG A 78 23.87 -18.28 3.52
N THR A 79 23.59 -19.17 2.57
CA THR A 79 24.50 -19.47 1.46
C THR A 79 24.54 -18.32 0.44
N ARG A 80 23.39 -17.74 0.13
CA ARG A 80 23.28 -16.57 -0.76
C ARG A 80 23.76 -15.31 -0.07
N ALA A 81 23.46 -15.16 1.22
CA ALA A 81 23.91 -14.03 2.04
C ALA A 81 25.43 -13.90 2.05
N ALA A 82 26.17 -15.00 2.22
CA ALA A 82 27.63 -14.99 2.17
C ALA A 82 28.16 -14.45 0.83
N LYS A 83 27.56 -14.86 -0.30
CA LYS A 83 27.92 -14.38 -1.64
C LYS A 83 27.62 -12.89 -1.84
N VAL A 84 26.49 -12.43 -1.29
CA VAL A 84 26.03 -11.05 -1.40
C VAL A 84 26.88 -10.11 -0.55
N ARG A 85 27.21 -10.51 0.68
CA ARG A 85 28.06 -9.73 1.61
C ARG A 85 29.46 -9.48 1.04
N GLY A 86 30.01 -10.42 0.28
CA GLY A 86 31.30 -10.23 -0.39
C GLY A 86 31.27 -9.24 -1.57
N ARG A 87 30.10 -8.96 -2.16
CA ARG A 87 29.96 -8.12 -3.37
C ARG A 87 29.37 -6.75 -3.09
N LEU A 88 28.49 -6.62 -2.11
CA LEU A 88 27.89 -5.35 -1.73
C LEU A 88 28.82 -4.60 -0.78
N ALA A 89 29.57 -3.63 -1.31
CA ALA A 89 30.28 -2.69 -0.48
C ALA A 89 29.28 -1.82 0.32
N PRO A 90 29.48 -1.63 1.63
CA PRO A 90 28.62 -0.76 2.42
C PRO A 90 28.64 0.66 1.84
N ARG A 91 27.45 1.28 1.73
CA ARG A 91 27.32 2.64 1.22
C ARG A 91 28.10 3.60 2.13
N ARG A 92 29.15 4.23 1.59
CA ARG A 92 29.87 5.31 2.27
C ARG A 92 28.94 6.51 2.39
N ARG A 93 28.35 6.73 3.57
CA ARG A 93 27.70 8.00 3.89
C ARG A 93 28.81 9.01 4.20
N LYS A 94 28.98 10.02 3.36
CA LYS A 94 29.74 11.22 3.77
C LYS A 94 28.92 11.87 4.88
N ALA A 95 29.48 11.96 6.08
CA ALA A 95 28.90 12.79 7.13
C ALA A 95 29.03 14.24 6.64
N SER A 96 28.02 14.75 5.96
CA SER A 96 27.88 16.19 5.80
C SER A 96 27.69 16.75 7.20
N PRO A 97 28.47 17.77 7.64
CA PRO A 97 28.20 18.42 8.91
C PRO A 97 26.74 18.86 8.91
N ARG A 98 26.03 18.59 10.02
CA ARG A 98 24.69 19.15 10.20
C ARG A 98 24.80 20.67 10.01
N PRO A 99 23.97 21.29 9.16
CA PRO A 99 23.93 22.75 9.15
C PRO A 99 23.67 23.24 10.58
N PRO A 100 24.27 24.36 11.01
CA PRO A 100 24.00 24.91 12.33
C PRO A 100 22.48 25.06 12.48
N VAL A 101 21.97 24.67 13.64
CA VAL A 101 20.57 24.88 13.99
C VAL A 101 20.36 26.38 13.91
N HIS A 102 19.65 26.86 12.88
CA HIS A 102 19.10 28.20 12.92
C HIS A 102 18.14 28.20 14.12
N GLU A 103 18.41 29.03 15.13
CA GLU A 103 17.41 29.36 16.13
C GLU A 103 16.23 29.96 15.37
N CYS A 104 15.19 29.15 15.16
CA CYS A 104 13.88 29.69 14.84
C CYS A 104 13.49 30.54 16.04
N ILE A 105 13.63 31.86 15.93
CA ILE A 105 12.91 32.79 16.79
C ILE A 105 11.45 32.68 16.34
N ALA A 106 10.75 31.66 16.85
CA ALA A 106 9.30 31.68 16.82
C ALA A 106 8.91 32.77 17.82
N GLU A 107 8.54 33.96 17.32
CA GLU A 107 7.73 34.85 18.13
C GLU A 107 6.49 34.08 18.58
N ASP A 108 6.12 34.23 19.85
CA ASP A 108 4.93 33.60 20.44
C ASP A 108 3.71 34.01 19.62
N PHE A 109 3.33 33.17 18.66
CA PHE A 109 2.13 33.36 17.87
C PHE A 109 0.95 33.16 18.84
N ARG A 110 0.46 34.26 19.42
CA ARG A 110 -0.80 34.26 20.17
C ARG A 110 -1.88 33.81 19.20
N GLN A 111 -2.21 32.52 19.23
CA GLN A 111 -3.40 32.01 18.57
C GLN A 111 -4.59 32.73 19.21
N GLY A 112 -5.13 33.73 18.53
CA GLY A 112 -6.49 34.18 18.78
C GLY A 112 -7.39 32.94 18.67
N ASN A 113 -8.21 32.70 19.69
CA ASN A 113 -9.09 31.53 19.77
C ASN A 113 -9.86 31.37 18.45
N LEU A 114 -9.47 30.36 17.66
CA LEU A 114 -10.10 30.03 16.38
C LEU A 114 -11.57 29.56 16.56
N PHE A 115 -11.99 29.33 17.80
CA PHE A 115 -13.34 28.93 18.23
C PHE A 115 -14.11 30.05 18.95
N GLY A 116 -13.66 31.30 18.87
CA GLY A 116 -14.48 32.44 19.27
C GLY A 116 -15.72 32.51 18.38
N SER A 117 -16.83 31.94 18.85
CA SER A 117 -18.12 31.93 18.16
C SER A 117 -18.61 33.35 17.91
N ASN A 118 -18.92 33.70 16.66
CA ASN A 118 -19.69 34.89 16.28
C ASN A 118 -21.18 34.73 16.62
N THR A 119 -21.50 34.26 17.82
CA THR A 119 -22.88 34.28 18.32
C THR A 119 -23.07 35.56 19.11
N GLU A 120 -23.99 36.37 18.57
CA GLU A 120 -24.65 37.52 19.19
C GLU A 120 -23.93 38.86 19.04
N ASP A 121 -24.16 39.50 17.90
CA ASP A 121 -24.71 40.86 17.91
C ASP A 121 -25.43 41.17 16.59
N CYS A 122 -26.61 40.58 16.42
CA CYS A 122 -27.66 41.12 15.55
C CYS A 122 -28.26 42.36 16.24
N ALA A 123 -27.55 43.47 16.24
CA ALA A 123 -28.07 44.75 16.71
C ALA A 123 -28.25 45.73 15.54
N TRP A 124 -29.41 45.65 14.89
CA TRP A 124 -29.94 46.73 14.07
C TRP A 124 -30.05 48.00 14.92
N ARG A 125 -29.15 48.98 14.73
CA ARG A 125 -29.38 50.36 15.16
C ARG A 125 -29.46 51.31 13.97
N LYS A 126 -30.71 51.67 13.68
CA LYS A 126 -31.14 52.78 12.82
C LYS A 126 -30.39 54.06 13.17
N HIS A 127 -29.68 54.64 12.21
CA HIS A 127 -29.37 56.07 12.27
C HIS A 127 -30.54 56.86 11.69
N ARG A 128 -31.32 57.46 12.59
CA ARG A 128 -32.18 58.63 12.33
C ARG A 128 -31.53 59.82 13.03
N LYS A 129 -31.06 60.80 12.27
CA LYS A 129 -30.96 62.22 12.64
C LYS A 129 -31.15 62.97 11.30
N GLY A 130 -32.10 63.88 11.16
CA GLY A 130 -32.46 64.94 12.09
C GLY A 130 -31.70 66.16 11.61
#